data_AF-A0A919TBU1-F1
#
_entry.id   AF-A0A919TBU1-F1
#
_cell.length_a   1.000
_cell.length_b   1.000
_cell.length_c   1.000
_cell.angle_alpha   90.00
_cell.angle_beta   90.00
_cell.angle_gamma   90.00
#
_symmetry.space_group_name_H-M   'P 1'
#
loop_
_entity.id
_entity.type
_entity.pdbx_description
1 polymer ?
#
loop_
_entity_poly.entity_id
_entity_poly.type
_entity_poly.pdbx_seq_one_letter_code
_entity_poly.pdbx_strand_id
1 'polypeptide(L)'
;MFPSVQSERDDARIGDARQFITEVERLAAQVPGGGPPPRLDRITGPDRSGTAFAVVDALGRFVDIGLHSAWWLALGPAGVADALLEALATARLKAALVPMILRHAMSPMLAVEQHTVRDGFLDAAGGRIAEAGRLIDDAGPEPPAVRVITGTRGLFHLHLRGNRIDRAEVTGVPDTDLLVADAREVLASAYATDHRGTR
;
A
#
# COMPACT_ATOMS: atom_id res chain seq x y z
N MET A 1 16.53 15.06 -24.00
CA MET A 1 17.21 14.61 -22.78
C MET A 1 16.18 13.79 -22.01
N PHE A 2 16.28 12.46 -22.02
CA PHE A 2 15.26 11.55 -21.47
C PHE A 2 15.72 11.03 -20.10
N PRO A 3 15.17 11.51 -18.97
CA PRO A 3 15.37 10.89 -17.66
C PRO A 3 14.14 10.03 -17.37
N SER A 4 14.08 8.79 -17.85
CA SER A 4 12.89 7.94 -17.58
C SER A 4 13.17 6.45 -17.42
N VAL A 5 14.24 5.91 -18.00
CA VAL A 5 14.46 4.44 -18.02
C VAL A 5 15.28 3.93 -16.83
N GLN A 6 16.08 4.79 -16.18
CA GLN A 6 16.87 4.40 -15.01
C GLN A 6 16.09 4.46 -13.69
N SER A 7 15.13 5.39 -13.58
CA SER A 7 14.35 5.54 -12.34
C SER A 7 13.33 4.41 -12.11
N GLU A 8 12.89 3.72 -13.16
CA GLU A 8 12.04 2.52 -13.05
C GLU A 8 12.84 1.28 -12.64
N ARG A 9 14.16 1.25 -12.85
CA ARG A 9 15.02 0.09 -12.54
C ARG A 9 15.37 -0.03 -11.06
N ASP A 10 15.36 1.09 -10.34
CA ASP A 10 15.67 1.16 -8.89
C ASP A 10 14.41 1.28 -8.01
N ASP A 11 13.21 1.08 -8.57
CA ASP A 11 11.97 1.11 -7.80
C ASP A 11 11.84 -0.13 -6.91
N ALA A 12 12.02 0.08 -5.60
CA ALA A 12 11.96 -0.97 -4.60
C ALA A 12 10.63 -1.76 -4.65
N ARG A 13 9.54 -1.11 -5.07
CA ARG A 13 8.21 -1.72 -5.15
C ARG A 13 8.13 -2.84 -6.17
N ILE A 14 8.88 -2.74 -7.28
CA ILE A 14 8.83 -3.77 -8.35
C ILE A 14 9.48 -5.06 -7.86
N GLY A 15 10.66 -4.96 -7.24
CA GLY A 15 11.36 -6.12 -6.67
C GLY A 15 10.54 -6.78 -5.56
N ASP A 16 10.02 -5.96 -4.66
CA ASP A 16 9.20 -6.39 -3.54
C ASP A 16 7.84 -6.99 -3.97
N ALA A 17 7.18 -6.46 -5.00
CA ALA A 17 5.96 -7.05 -5.56
C ALA A 17 6.20 -8.43 -6.19
N ARG A 18 7.32 -8.61 -6.91
CA ARG A 18 7.70 -9.91 -7.48
C ARG A 18 7.98 -10.93 -6.39
N GLN A 19 8.71 -10.53 -5.35
CA GLN A 19 8.98 -11.38 -4.19
C GLN A 19 7.68 -11.76 -3.48
N PHE A 20 6.77 -10.82 -3.30
CA PHE A 20 5.46 -11.06 -2.69
C PHE A 20 4.63 -12.08 -3.47
N ILE A 21 4.50 -11.94 -4.79
CA ILE A 21 3.77 -12.90 -5.63
C ILE A 21 4.37 -14.30 -5.48
N THR A 22 5.70 -14.41 -5.56
CA THR A 22 6.42 -15.67 -5.40
C THR A 22 6.15 -16.31 -4.03
N GLU A 23 6.13 -15.50 -2.97
CA GLU A 23 5.83 -16.00 -1.62
C GLU A 23 4.38 -16.48 -1.48
N VAL A 24 3.41 -15.74 -2.03
CA VAL A 24 1.99 -16.14 -2.01
C VAL A 24 1.76 -17.41 -2.83
N GLU A 25 2.37 -17.54 -4.01
CA GLU A 25 2.31 -18.77 -4.82
C GLU A 25 2.90 -19.96 -4.07
N ARG A 26 4.06 -19.76 -3.42
CA ARG A 26 4.70 -20.79 -2.58
C ARG A 26 3.82 -21.20 -1.41
N LEU A 27 3.16 -20.24 -0.75
CA LEU A 27 2.21 -20.51 0.33
C LEU A 27 1.00 -21.29 -0.18
N ALA A 28 0.44 -20.92 -1.33
CA ALA A 28 -0.68 -21.63 -1.94
C ALA A 28 -0.34 -23.09 -2.26
N ALA A 29 0.89 -23.36 -2.72
CA ALA A 29 1.38 -24.72 -2.97
C ALA A 29 1.57 -25.55 -1.68
N GLN A 30 1.72 -24.90 -0.53
CA GLN A 30 1.97 -25.53 0.78
C GLN A 30 0.72 -25.73 1.63
N VAL A 31 -0.47 -25.31 1.17
CA VAL A 31 -1.74 -25.52 1.90
C VAL A 31 -2.41 -26.81 1.40
N PRO A 32 -2.21 -27.96 2.06
CA PRO A 32 -3.04 -29.13 1.81
C PRO A 32 -4.45 -28.86 2.37
N GLY A 33 -5.48 -28.92 1.53
CA GLY A 33 -6.86 -29.11 1.98
C GLY A 33 -7.60 -27.89 2.53
N GLY A 34 -7.56 -26.75 1.85
CA GLY A 34 -8.61 -25.71 1.97
C GLY A 34 -8.66 -24.87 3.24
N GLY A 35 -7.64 -24.93 4.10
CA GLY A 35 -7.49 -23.98 5.22
C GLY A 35 -7.02 -22.59 4.75
N PRO A 36 -7.33 -21.51 5.48
CA PRO A 36 -6.79 -20.19 5.16
C PRO A 36 -5.25 -20.21 5.29
N PRO A 37 -4.50 -19.67 4.32
CA PRO A 37 -3.03 -19.68 4.38
C PRO A 37 -2.55 -18.93 5.63
N PRO A 38 -1.65 -19.52 6.44
CA PRO A 38 -0.99 -18.79 7.51
C PRO A 38 -0.11 -17.68 6.89
N ARG A 39 -0.11 -16.48 7.49
CA ARG A 39 0.73 -15.29 7.17
C ARG A 39 0.17 -14.22 6.22
N LEU A 40 -1.09 -14.26 5.83
CA LEU A 40 -1.72 -13.14 5.10
C LEU A 40 -2.25 -12.02 6.03
N ASP A 41 -2.08 -12.17 7.34
CA ASP A 41 -2.45 -11.18 8.35
C ASP A 41 -1.53 -9.94 8.35
N ARG A 42 -0.36 -10.02 7.70
CA ARG A 42 0.59 -8.89 7.59
C ARG A 42 1.22 -8.83 6.20
N ILE A 43 0.75 -7.91 5.39
CA ILE A 43 1.20 -7.62 4.03
C ILE A 43 1.90 -6.29 4.03
N THR A 44 3.22 -6.30 3.79
CA THR A 44 4.05 -5.09 3.76
C THR A 44 4.08 -4.53 2.35
N GLY A 45 3.99 -3.21 2.22
CA GLY A 45 4.25 -2.46 1.00
C GLY A 45 5.24 -1.32 1.26
N PRO A 46 6.33 -1.22 0.50
CA PRO A 46 7.27 -0.12 0.59
C PRO A 46 6.86 1.05 -0.31
N ASP A 47 7.46 2.20 -0.07
CA ASP A 47 7.51 3.32 -1.01
C ASP A 47 8.54 3.05 -2.12
N ARG A 48 8.58 3.91 -3.15
CA ARG A 48 9.57 3.83 -4.24
C ARG A 48 11.02 3.77 -3.78
N SER A 49 11.38 4.47 -2.69
CA SER A 49 12.76 4.50 -2.19
C SER A 49 13.12 3.25 -1.36
N GLY A 50 12.12 2.48 -0.93
CA GLY A 50 12.30 1.37 0.00
C GLY A 50 12.61 1.79 1.43
N THR A 51 12.49 3.09 1.76
CA THR A 51 12.83 3.61 3.09
C THR A 51 11.62 3.89 3.97
N ALA A 52 10.41 3.89 3.41
CA ALA A 52 9.16 3.89 4.15
C ALA A 52 8.36 2.62 3.81
N PHE A 53 7.69 2.06 4.80
CA PHE A 53 6.83 0.89 4.59
C PHE A 53 5.56 0.97 5.43
N ALA A 54 4.51 0.36 4.91
CA ALA A 54 3.24 0.17 5.58
C ALA A 54 2.88 -1.30 5.59
N VAL A 55 2.21 -1.74 6.64
CA VAL A 55 1.72 -3.11 6.83
C VAL A 55 0.21 -3.05 6.90
N VAL A 56 -0.45 -3.90 6.11
CA VAL A 56 -1.89 -4.09 6.13
C VAL A 56 -2.25 -5.55 6.36
N ASP A 57 -3.47 -5.84 6.76
CA ASP A 57 -3.98 -7.21 6.79
C ASP A 57 -4.45 -7.68 5.39
N ALA A 58 -4.93 -8.94 5.30
CA ALA A 58 -5.47 -9.51 4.07
C ALA A 58 -6.67 -8.73 3.48
N LEU A 59 -7.32 -7.89 4.28
CA LEU A 59 -8.45 -7.04 3.88
C LEU A 59 -8.00 -5.61 3.53
N GLY A 60 -6.69 -5.33 3.55
CA GLY A 60 -6.14 -4.00 3.28
C GLY A 60 -6.30 -3.01 4.43
N ARG A 61 -6.67 -3.49 5.63
CA ARG A 61 -6.79 -2.65 6.82
C ARG A 61 -5.40 -2.35 7.37
N PHE A 62 -5.22 -1.12 7.84
CA PHE A 62 -3.94 -0.67 8.39
C PHE A 62 -3.57 -1.47 9.65
N VAL A 63 -2.31 -1.94 9.70
CA VAL A 63 -1.75 -2.68 10.84
C VAL A 63 -0.58 -1.92 11.46
N ASP A 64 0.38 -1.48 10.64
CA ASP A 64 1.60 -0.81 11.13
C ASP A 64 2.26 0.01 10.02
N ILE A 65 3.21 0.87 10.39
CA ILE A 65 4.15 1.55 9.50
C ILE A 65 5.55 1.53 10.10
N GLY A 66 6.55 1.75 9.25
CA GLY A 66 7.88 2.06 9.72
C GLY A 66 8.73 2.79 8.68
N LEU A 67 9.86 3.30 9.17
CA LEU A 67 10.86 4.00 8.39
C LEU A 67 12.21 3.30 8.58
N HIS A 68 12.93 3.06 7.49
CA HIS A 68 14.30 2.57 7.53
C HIS A 68 15.24 3.70 7.94
N SER A 69 16.34 3.40 8.61
CA SER A 69 17.33 4.38 9.09
C SER A 69 17.88 5.36 8.04
N ALA A 70 17.77 5.04 6.75
CA ALA A 70 18.22 5.86 5.64
C ALA A 70 17.16 6.86 5.12
N TRP A 71 15.94 6.84 5.69
CA TRP A 71 14.81 7.65 5.23
C TRP A 71 15.14 9.15 5.20
N TRP A 72 15.92 9.64 6.17
CA TRP A 72 16.27 11.06 6.25
C TRP A 72 17.02 11.52 5.00
N LEU A 73 17.95 10.70 4.51
CA LEU A 73 18.73 11.01 3.32
C LEU A 73 17.93 10.81 2.03
N ALA A 74 17.06 9.80 1.99
CA ALA A 74 16.30 9.44 0.80
C ALA A 74 15.07 10.32 0.57
N LEU A 75 14.36 10.69 1.64
CA LEU A 75 13.07 11.38 1.59
C LEU A 75 13.13 12.80 2.17
N GLY A 76 13.97 13.00 3.19
CA GLY A 76 13.91 14.18 4.04
C GLY A 76 12.59 14.28 4.84
N PRO A 77 12.48 15.22 5.78
CA PRO A 77 11.30 15.35 6.66
C PRO A 77 10.01 15.64 5.88
N ALA A 78 10.09 16.42 4.80
CA ALA A 78 8.94 16.76 3.98
C ALA A 78 8.42 15.58 3.13
N GLY A 79 9.28 14.62 2.77
CA GLY A 79 8.93 13.49 1.90
C GLY A 79 8.34 12.28 2.63
N VAL A 80 8.40 12.24 3.97
CA VAL A 80 7.95 11.09 4.76
C VAL A 80 6.46 10.83 4.60
N ALA A 81 5.65 11.88 4.66
CA ALA A 81 4.20 11.77 4.55
C ALA A 81 3.79 11.12 3.22
N ASP A 82 4.32 11.63 2.11
CA ASP A 82 4.04 11.10 0.77
C ASP A 82 4.56 9.66 0.63
N ALA A 83 5.76 9.37 1.14
CA ALA A 83 6.32 8.02 1.09
C ALA A 83 5.50 7.02 1.91
N LEU A 84 5.00 7.39 3.09
CA LEU A 84 4.13 6.52 3.88
C LEU A 84 2.77 6.27 3.20
N LEU A 85 2.22 7.27 2.52
CA LEU A 85 0.99 7.11 1.74
C LEU A 85 1.20 6.21 0.53
N GLU A 86 2.32 6.38 -0.15
CA GLU A 86 2.74 5.51 -1.25
C GLU A 86 2.93 4.07 -0.76
N ALA A 87 3.64 3.87 0.34
CA ALA A 87 3.82 2.57 0.98
C ALA A 87 2.47 1.91 1.35
N LEU A 88 1.53 2.67 1.91
CA LEU A 88 0.18 2.18 2.22
C LEU A 88 -0.59 1.77 0.96
N ALA A 89 -0.48 2.55 -0.12
CA ALA A 89 -1.09 2.22 -1.40
C ALA A 89 -0.50 0.91 -1.96
N THR A 90 0.82 0.76 -1.92
CA THR A 90 1.52 -0.48 -2.34
C THR A 90 1.05 -1.68 -1.52
N ALA A 91 0.94 -1.54 -0.19
CA ALA A 91 0.52 -2.60 0.71
C ALA A 91 -0.92 -3.05 0.42
N ARG A 92 -1.84 -2.09 0.19
CA ARG A 92 -3.23 -2.37 -0.17
C ARG A 92 -3.37 -3.02 -1.54
N LEU A 93 -2.58 -2.58 -2.52
CA LEU A 93 -2.56 -3.20 -3.83
C LEU A 93 -2.16 -4.68 -3.73
N LYS A 94 -1.10 -4.98 -2.97
CA LYS A 94 -0.70 -6.36 -2.68
C LYS A 94 -1.81 -7.17 -2.02
N ALA A 95 -2.48 -6.62 -1.00
CA ALA A 95 -3.60 -7.28 -0.34
C ALA A 95 -4.74 -7.59 -1.31
N ALA A 96 -5.08 -6.66 -2.22
CA ALA A 96 -6.10 -6.87 -3.23
C ALA A 96 -5.75 -7.96 -4.26
N LEU A 97 -4.46 -8.22 -4.48
CA LEU A 97 -3.99 -9.28 -5.41
C LEU A 97 -4.04 -10.68 -4.79
N VAL A 98 -4.01 -10.80 -3.46
CA VAL A 98 -3.97 -12.10 -2.76
C VAL A 98 -5.10 -13.05 -3.21
N PRO A 99 -6.39 -12.65 -3.24
CA PRO A 99 -7.45 -13.56 -3.65
C PRO A 99 -7.31 -14.04 -5.10
N MET A 100 -6.76 -13.20 -5.98
CA MET A 100 -6.55 -13.54 -7.39
C MET A 100 -5.42 -14.57 -7.55
N ILE A 101 -4.29 -14.35 -6.85
CA ILE A 101 -3.14 -15.28 -6.89
C ILE A 101 -3.54 -16.64 -6.31
N LEU A 102 -4.25 -16.66 -5.18
CA LEU A 102 -4.72 -17.90 -4.57
C LEU A 102 -5.66 -18.69 -5.49
N ARG A 103 -6.59 -18.02 -6.20
CA ARG A 103 -7.48 -18.69 -7.18
C ARG A 103 -6.69 -19.32 -8.32
N HIS A 104 -5.66 -18.64 -8.82
CA HIS A 104 -4.83 -19.14 -9.91
C HIS A 104 -4.00 -20.35 -9.48
N ALA A 105 -3.34 -20.27 -8.32
CA ALA A 105 -2.54 -21.36 -7.78
C ALA A 105 -3.36 -22.62 -7.43
N MET A 106 -4.63 -22.46 -7.06
CA MET A 106 -5.54 -23.57 -6.74
C MET A 106 -6.26 -24.18 -7.95
N SER A 107 -6.03 -23.69 -9.18
CA SER A 107 -6.58 -24.26 -10.42
C SER A 107 -5.48 -24.78 -11.36
N PRO A 108 -4.88 -25.96 -11.12
CA PRO A 108 -3.80 -26.48 -11.97
C PRO A 108 -4.30 -27.18 -13.25
N MET A 109 -5.61 -27.40 -13.44
CA MET A 109 -6.11 -28.36 -14.44
C MET A 109 -6.25 -27.86 -15.89
N LEU A 110 -5.84 -26.63 -16.22
CA LEU A 110 -5.96 -26.07 -17.59
C LEU A 110 -4.72 -25.26 -18.05
N ALA A 111 -3.53 -25.56 -17.54
CA ALA A 111 -2.31 -24.79 -17.87
C ALA A 111 -1.32 -25.56 -18.75
N VAL A 112 -1.65 -25.78 -20.03
CA VAL A 112 -0.66 -26.19 -21.05
C VAL A 112 -0.39 -25.07 -22.09
N GLU A 113 -1.13 -23.96 -22.09
CA GLU A 113 -0.94 -22.88 -23.09
C GLU A 113 -0.89 -21.45 -22.50
N GLN A 114 -0.07 -21.17 -21.49
CA GLN A 114 -0.10 -19.86 -20.81
C GLN A 114 1.25 -19.13 -20.66
N HIS A 115 2.24 -19.40 -21.53
CA HIS A 115 3.53 -18.69 -21.47
C HIS A 115 3.61 -17.40 -22.32
N THR A 116 2.64 -17.12 -23.20
CA THR A 116 2.64 -15.94 -24.10
C THR A 116 1.60 -14.87 -23.75
N VAL A 117 0.62 -15.17 -22.88
CA VAL A 117 -0.48 -14.26 -22.53
C VAL A 117 -0.16 -13.40 -21.29
N ARG A 118 0.85 -13.80 -20.50
CA ARG A 118 1.18 -13.21 -19.19
C ARG A 118 1.75 -11.79 -19.28
N ASP A 119 2.45 -11.45 -20.36
CA ASP A 119 3.04 -10.11 -20.54
C ASP A 119 2.02 -9.07 -21.06
N GLY A 120 1.08 -9.47 -21.93
CA GLY A 120 0.03 -8.56 -22.42
C GLY A 120 -1.09 -8.27 -21.41
N PHE A 121 -1.33 -9.18 -20.46
CA PHE A 121 -2.39 -9.02 -19.47
C PHE A 121 -2.02 -8.01 -18.37
N LEU A 122 -0.74 -7.90 -18.01
CA LEU A 122 -0.26 -6.96 -16.99
C LEU A 122 -0.29 -5.51 -17.49
N ASP A 123 0.05 -5.26 -18.76
CA ASP A 123 -0.09 -3.93 -19.39
C ASP A 123 -1.56 -3.52 -19.55
N ALA A 124 -2.43 -4.45 -19.97
CA ALA A 124 -3.86 -4.21 -20.10
C ALA A 124 -4.58 -4.05 -18.74
N ALA A 125 -4.02 -4.62 -17.66
CA ALA A 125 -4.49 -4.39 -16.30
C ALA A 125 -4.04 -3.01 -15.79
N GLY A 126 -2.79 -2.62 -16.01
CA GLY A 126 -2.27 -1.30 -15.64
C GLY A 126 -3.05 -0.14 -16.29
N GLY A 127 -3.36 -0.25 -17.58
CA GLY A 127 -4.15 0.74 -18.31
C GLY A 127 -5.59 0.88 -17.78
N ARG A 128 -6.26 -0.26 -17.53
CA ARG A 128 -7.65 -0.26 -17.02
C ARG A 128 -7.76 0.18 -15.57
N ILE A 129 -6.73 -0.06 -14.76
CA ILE A 129 -6.65 0.43 -13.37
C ILE A 129 -6.48 1.96 -13.35
N ALA A 130 -5.64 2.52 -14.23
CA ALA A 130 -5.49 3.97 -14.36
C ALA A 130 -6.76 4.65 -14.86
N GLU A 131 -7.50 4.01 -15.76
CA GLU A 131 -8.78 4.51 -16.30
C GLU A 131 -9.91 4.43 -15.26
N ALA A 132 -10.00 3.33 -14.50
CA ALA A 132 -10.95 3.20 -13.40
C ALA A 132 -10.69 4.23 -12.29
N GLY A 133 -9.44 4.59 -12.02
CA GLY A 133 -9.09 5.67 -11.09
C GLY A 133 -9.64 7.03 -11.51
N ARG A 134 -9.54 7.38 -12.81
CA ARG A 134 -10.07 8.66 -13.33
C ARG A 134 -11.59 8.74 -13.29
N LEU A 135 -12.27 7.66 -13.65
CA LEU A 135 -13.74 7.62 -13.64
C LEU A 135 -14.35 7.72 -12.24
N ILE A 136 -13.60 7.29 -11.21
CA ILE A 136 -14.01 7.43 -9.81
C ILE A 136 -13.76 8.86 -9.29
N ASP A 137 -12.72 9.54 -9.78
CA ASP A 137 -12.43 10.94 -9.41
C ASP A 137 -13.35 11.95 -10.13
N ASP A 138 -13.86 11.63 -11.34
CA ASP A 138 -14.73 12.52 -12.14
C ASP A 138 -16.24 12.41 -11.80
N ALA A 139 -16.67 11.35 -11.11
CA ALA A 139 -18.09 11.08 -10.82
C ALA A 139 -18.38 11.04 -9.32
N GLY A 140 -18.33 12.19 -8.64
CA GLY A 140 -18.65 12.29 -7.21
C GLY A 140 -19.44 13.55 -6.84
N PRO A 141 -20.44 13.46 -5.92
CA PRO A 141 -21.13 14.60 -5.34
C PRO A 141 -20.16 15.46 -4.49
N GLU A 142 -20.63 16.62 -3.98
CA GLU A 142 -19.83 17.59 -3.21
C GLU A 142 -18.74 16.92 -2.35
N PRO A 143 -17.47 17.35 -2.47
CA PRO A 143 -16.36 16.69 -1.79
C PRO A 143 -16.60 16.73 -0.27
N PRO A 144 -16.58 15.58 0.43
CA PRO A 144 -16.83 15.56 1.86
C PRO A 144 -15.84 16.46 2.59
N ALA A 145 -16.30 17.09 3.67
CA ALA A 145 -15.48 18.00 4.45
C ALA A 145 -14.15 17.34 4.85
N VAL A 146 -13.05 18.03 4.54
CA VAL A 146 -11.71 17.57 4.93
C VAL A 146 -11.57 17.69 6.44
N ARG A 147 -11.33 16.56 7.10
CA ARG A 147 -11.06 16.50 8.54
C ARG A 147 -9.57 16.32 8.76
N VAL A 148 -8.96 17.15 9.60
CA VAL A 148 -7.56 16.99 10.00
C VAL A 148 -7.48 16.26 11.33
N ILE A 149 -6.70 15.19 11.39
CA ILE A 149 -6.29 14.50 12.62
C ILE A 149 -4.83 14.82 12.86
N THR A 150 -4.51 15.29 14.06
CA THR A 150 -3.15 15.67 14.45
C THR A 150 -2.68 14.76 15.58
N GLY A 151 -1.43 14.32 15.53
CA GLY A 151 -0.86 13.50 16.60
C GLY A 151 -0.65 14.31 17.86
N THR A 152 -0.52 13.65 19.02
CA THR A 152 -0.35 14.35 20.30
C THR A 152 0.81 15.34 20.32
N ARG A 153 1.85 15.08 19.53
CA ARG A 153 3.05 15.92 19.46
C ARG A 153 2.97 16.97 18.36
N GLY A 154 1.93 16.93 17.52
CA GLY A 154 1.76 17.84 16.39
C GLY A 154 2.85 17.70 15.33
N LEU A 155 3.52 16.55 15.28
CA LEU A 155 4.58 16.27 14.31
C LEU A 155 4.01 15.71 13.02
N PHE A 156 2.89 14.99 13.10
CA PHE A 156 2.20 14.40 11.97
C PHE A 156 0.74 14.87 11.91
N HIS A 157 0.32 15.30 10.73
CA HIS A 157 -1.05 15.71 10.44
C HIS A 157 -1.59 14.87 9.30
N LEU A 158 -2.82 14.39 9.44
CA LEU A 158 -3.51 13.58 8.44
C LEU A 158 -4.82 14.24 8.07
N HIS A 159 -4.94 14.60 6.80
CA HIS A 159 -6.14 15.14 6.19
C HIS A 159 -6.94 13.97 5.62
N LEU A 160 -8.15 13.80 6.11
CA LEU A 160 -9.09 12.77 5.70
C LEU A 160 -10.24 13.39 4.93
N ARG A 161 -10.64 12.74 3.85
CA ARG A 161 -11.86 13.03 3.11
C ARG A 161 -12.74 11.79 3.16
N GLY A 162 -13.76 11.80 4.02
CA GLY A 162 -14.50 10.59 4.39
C GLY A 162 -13.61 9.58 5.11
N ASN A 163 -13.53 8.36 4.59
CA ASN A 163 -12.64 7.29 5.07
C ASN A 163 -11.31 7.21 4.28
N ARG A 164 -11.11 8.10 3.30
CA ARG A 164 -9.90 8.15 2.49
C ARG A 164 -8.93 9.17 3.09
N ILE A 165 -7.65 8.81 3.10
CA ILE A 165 -6.60 9.77 3.38
C ILE A 165 -6.39 10.62 2.13
N ASP A 166 -6.56 11.93 2.27
CA ASP A 166 -6.42 12.94 1.22
C ASP A 166 -4.98 13.46 1.18
N ARG A 167 -4.41 13.75 2.34
CA ARG A 167 -3.06 14.31 2.47
C ARG A 167 -2.45 13.98 3.84
N ALA A 168 -1.14 13.90 3.91
CA ALA A 168 -0.40 13.86 5.17
C ALA A 168 0.66 14.96 5.18
N GLU A 169 0.95 15.52 6.35
CA GLU A 169 1.94 16.58 6.52
C GLU A 169 2.80 16.31 7.75
N VAL A 170 4.06 16.74 7.69
CA VAL A 170 5.02 16.66 8.80
C VAL A 170 5.46 18.06 9.16
N THR A 171 5.45 18.37 10.47
CA THR A 171 5.84 19.68 10.99
C THR A 171 7.15 19.57 11.78
N GLY A 172 8.15 20.38 11.41
CA GLY A 172 9.44 20.47 12.10
C GLY A 172 10.50 19.46 11.66
N VAL A 173 11.59 19.35 12.46
CA VAL A 173 12.67 18.37 12.28
C VAL A 173 12.63 17.38 13.46
N PRO A 174 11.70 16.42 13.45
CA PRO A 174 11.51 15.52 14.58
C PRO A 174 12.56 14.41 14.62
N ASP A 175 12.80 13.90 15.82
CA ASP A 175 13.38 12.58 16.02
C ASP A 175 12.50 11.53 15.29
N THR A 176 13.15 10.55 14.63
CA THR A 176 12.45 9.53 13.83
C THR A 176 11.45 8.75 14.67
N ASP A 177 11.82 8.36 15.89
CA ASP A 177 10.98 7.53 16.74
C ASP A 177 9.75 8.31 17.22
N LEU A 178 9.93 9.61 17.46
CA LEU A 178 8.83 10.51 17.81
C LEU A 178 7.86 10.70 16.65
N LEU A 179 8.37 10.90 15.43
CA LEU A 179 7.54 11.02 14.24
C LEU A 179 6.76 9.72 13.96
N VAL A 180 7.41 8.56 14.06
CA VAL A 180 6.75 7.25 13.88
C VAL A 180 5.67 7.04 14.93
N ALA A 181 5.93 7.38 16.20
CA ALA A 181 4.93 7.28 17.26
C ALA A 181 3.73 8.19 17.00
N ASP A 182 3.97 9.45 16.58
CA ASP A 182 2.92 10.42 16.28
C ASP A 182 2.08 9.97 15.07
N ALA A 183 2.73 9.50 14.00
CA ALA A 183 2.05 8.97 12.82
C ALA A 183 1.19 7.73 13.14
N ARG A 184 1.71 6.79 13.95
CA ARG A 184 0.94 5.62 14.42
C ARG A 184 -0.31 6.03 15.19
N GLU A 185 -0.20 7.01 16.07
CA GLU A 185 -1.33 7.51 16.85
C GLU A 185 -2.42 8.12 15.95
N VAL A 186 -2.01 8.96 15.00
CA VAL A 186 -2.92 9.60 14.04
C VAL A 186 -3.65 8.56 13.18
N LEU A 187 -2.91 7.58 12.66
CA LEU A 187 -3.49 6.50 11.84
C LEU A 187 -4.42 5.60 12.66
N ALA A 188 -4.07 5.27 13.90
CA ALA A 188 -4.94 4.53 14.81
C ALA A 188 -6.24 5.30 15.10
N SER A 189 -6.14 6.61 15.31
CA SER A 189 -7.30 7.49 15.53
C SER A 189 -8.20 7.59 14.30
N ALA A 190 -7.61 7.66 13.10
CA ALA A 190 -8.33 7.60 11.84
C ALA A 190 -9.13 6.30 11.71
N TYR A 191 -8.49 5.16 12.02
CA TYR A 191 -9.10 3.83 11.95
C TYR A 191 -10.24 3.64 12.96
N ALA A 192 -10.04 4.08 14.22
CA ALA A 192 -11.05 3.97 15.27
C ALA A 192 -12.32 4.78 14.96
N THR A 193 -12.19 5.88 14.22
CA THR A 193 -13.32 6.75 13.87
C THR A 193 -14.19 6.14 12.77
N ASP A 194 -13.58 5.42 11.83
CA ASP A 194 -14.30 4.70 10.76
C ASP A 194 -15.24 3.62 11.32
N HIS A 195 -14.83 2.96 12.39
CA HIS A 195 -15.59 1.87 13.03
C HIS A 195 -16.75 2.34 13.92
N ARG A 196 -16.89 3.65 14.18
CA ARG A 196 -18.02 4.20 14.97
C ARG A 196 -19.21 4.65 14.12
N GLY A 197 -19.04 4.79 12.80
CA GLY A 197 -20.09 5.28 11.89
C GLY A 197 -21.10 4.24 11.41
N THR A 198 -20.94 2.96 11.79
CA THR A 198 -21.72 1.82 11.27
C THR A 198 -22.71 1.21 12.28
N ARG A 199 -23.16 1.97 13.28
CA ARG A 199 -24.21 1.53 14.23
C ARG A 199 -25.54 2.24 13.99
#